data_AF-A0A958JVT7-F1
#
_entry.id   AF-A0A958JVT7-F1
#
_cell.length_a   1.000
_cell.length_b   1.000
_cell.length_c   1.000
_cell.angle_alpha   90.00
_cell.angle_beta   90.00
_cell.angle_gamma   90.00
#
_symmetry.space_group_name_H-M   'P 1'
#
loop_
_entity.id
_entity.type
_entity.pdbx_description
1 polymer ?
#
loop_
_entity_poly.entity_id
_entity_poly.type
_entity_poly.pdbx_seq_one_letter_code
_entity_poly.pdbx_strand_id
1 'polypeptide(L)'
;MLSTFSLNICAHYKDITHYFQGLGRCDIVSSMQIKHIVYITAFALLSYSSAPAYGEFLCRADTSYSWAKETTVIPAGEKETPTITRNEMKVFWTSSEATGEDEEKAKSALMMKLESEREKARESCKKEHENVAFCIASKFSAMKSVLQQLDFEARRTLRDSIANDCTSQQGHCQEAVSGEPACKNLTHVVEGEGDGEKDEKGKGKKKKKK
;
A
#
# COMPACT_ATOMS: atom_id res chain seq x y z
N MET A 1 -30.65 11.58 19.48
CA MET A 1 -29.19 11.57 19.72
C MET A 1 -28.48 11.04 18.49
N LEU A 2 -28.25 11.86 17.47
CA LEU A 2 -27.29 11.59 16.40
C LEU A 2 -26.83 12.96 15.88
N SER A 3 -25.63 13.33 16.34
CA SER A 3 -24.95 14.58 16.03
C SER A 3 -24.32 14.45 14.65
N THR A 4 -24.66 15.39 13.77
CA THR A 4 -24.05 15.63 12.47
C THR A 4 -22.62 16.17 12.65
N PHE A 5 -21.62 15.35 12.37
CA PHE A 5 -20.24 15.80 12.10
C PHE A 5 -19.96 15.65 10.60
N SER A 6 -20.23 16.71 9.85
CA SER A 6 -19.68 16.92 8.51
C SER A 6 -19.09 18.31 8.48
N LEU A 7 -17.79 18.42 8.76
CA LEU A 7 -17.03 19.65 8.56
C LEU A 7 -15.59 19.31 8.20
N ASN A 8 -15.09 20.05 7.20
CA ASN A 8 -13.70 20.28 6.82
C ASN A 8 -12.97 19.25 5.97
N ILE A 9 -13.30 19.19 4.67
CA ILE A 9 -12.30 19.12 3.59
C ILE A 9 -12.77 20.02 2.44
N CYS A 10 -12.57 21.33 2.53
CA CYS A 10 -12.73 22.26 1.39
C CYS A 10 -12.00 23.57 1.68
N ALA A 11 -10.68 23.51 1.85
CA ALA A 11 -9.85 24.71 1.94
C ALA A 11 -8.43 24.40 1.47
N HIS A 12 -8.24 24.17 0.16
CA HIS A 12 -6.93 24.38 -0.48
C HIS A 12 -6.98 24.41 -2.02
N TYR A 13 -7.97 25.09 -2.62
CA TYR A 13 -7.93 25.42 -4.05
C TYR A 13 -8.57 26.80 -4.30
N LYS A 14 -7.86 27.85 -3.87
CA LYS A 14 -8.12 29.23 -4.29
C LYS A 14 -6.78 29.82 -4.69
N ASP A 15 -6.31 29.51 -5.89
CA ASP A 15 -5.32 30.35 -6.61
C ASP A 15 -5.04 29.92 -8.06
N ILE A 16 -6.04 29.45 -8.81
CA ILE A 16 -5.90 29.24 -10.28
C ILE A 16 -7.16 29.71 -11.02
N THR A 17 -7.65 30.92 -10.73
CA THR A 17 -8.81 31.51 -11.44
C THR A 17 -8.59 32.93 -11.96
N HIS A 18 -7.34 33.36 -12.15
CA HIS A 18 -7.04 34.70 -12.68
C HIS A 18 -6.53 34.75 -14.13
N TYR A 19 -6.63 33.66 -14.92
CA TYR A 19 -6.06 33.64 -16.28
C TYR A 19 -7.05 33.58 -17.46
N PHE A 20 -8.36 33.62 -17.23
CA PHE A 20 -9.35 33.65 -18.32
C PHE A 20 -10.45 34.69 -18.09
N GLN A 21 -10.09 35.96 -18.19
CA GLN A 21 -11.04 37.05 -18.45
C GLN A 21 -10.52 37.83 -19.66
N GLY A 22 -10.85 37.37 -20.87
CA GLY A 22 -10.28 37.98 -22.06
C GLY A 22 -10.74 37.49 -23.42
N LEU A 23 -11.94 36.92 -23.57
CA LEU A 23 -12.62 36.73 -24.86
C LEU A 23 -14.11 36.84 -24.55
N GLY A 24 -14.84 37.87 -24.98
CA GLY A 24 -14.96 38.30 -26.37
C GLY A 24 -16.31 37.82 -26.86
N ARG A 25 -17.28 38.73 -26.89
CA ARG A 25 -18.66 38.53 -27.37
C ARG A 25 -18.69 37.88 -28.74
N CYS A 26 -19.59 36.92 -28.95
CA CYS A 26 -20.14 36.58 -30.25
C CYS A 26 -21.63 36.27 -30.10
N ASP A 27 -22.44 37.32 -30.24
CA ASP A 27 -23.84 37.20 -30.62
C ASP A 27 -23.94 37.10 -32.16
N ILE A 28 -24.98 36.40 -32.62
CA ILE A 28 -25.63 36.45 -33.95
C ILE A 28 -24.91 35.81 -35.15
N VAL A 29 -25.33 34.58 -35.53
CA VAL A 29 -25.56 34.22 -36.95
C VAL A 29 -26.79 33.32 -37.10
N SER A 30 -27.83 33.92 -37.68
CA SER A 30 -28.83 33.39 -38.64
C SER A 30 -29.34 31.95 -38.55
N SER A 31 -30.59 31.90 -38.11
CA SER A 31 -31.63 30.90 -38.39
C SER A 31 -31.92 30.77 -39.90
N MET A 32 -31.20 29.91 -40.65
CA MET A 32 -31.68 29.46 -41.98
C MET A 32 -30.99 28.22 -42.61
N GLN A 33 -30.37 27.32 -41.83
CA GLN A 33 -29.76 26.06 -42.34
C GLN A 33 -30.04 24.83 -41.44
N ILE A 34 -31.05 24.90 -40.56
CA ILE A 34 -31.24 23.91 -39.47
C ILE A 34 -31.84 22.57 -39.97
N LYS A 35 -32.52 22.53 -41.12
CA LYS A 35 -33.25 21.33 -41.55
C LYS A 35 -32.40 20.22 -42.17
N HIS A 36 -31.23 20.54 -42.74
CA HIS A 36 -30.33 19.53 -43.34
C HIS A 36 -29.26 19.01 -42.36
N ILE A 37 -28.87 19.78 -41.34
CA ILE A 37 -27.90 19.35 -40.32
C ILE A 37 -28.50 18.26 -39.39
N VAL A 38 -29.81 18.31 -39.12
CA VAL A 38 -30.50 17.32 -38.27
C VAL A 38 -30.52 15.92 -38.92
N TYR A 39 -30.53 15.83 -40.25
CA TYR A 39 -30.58 14.53 -40.95
C TYR A 39 -29.20 13.87 -41.05
N ILE A 40 -28.11 14.65 -41.10
CA ILE A 40 -26.74 14.11 -41.13
C ILE A 40 -26.29 13.67 -39.72
N THR A 41 -26.74 14.35 -38.66
CA THR A 41 -26.48 13.89 -37.28
C THR A 41 -27.30 12.66 -36.90
N ALA A 42 -28.50 12.46 -37.48
CA ALA A 42 -29.30 11.26 -37.21
C ALA A 42 -28.71 9.98 -37.85
N PHE A 43 -28.02 10.07 -38.99
CA PHE A 43 -27.46 8.90 -39.67
C PHE A 43 -26.08 8.47 -39.11
N ALA A 44 -25.34 9.39 -38.49
CA ALA A 44 -24.08 9.08 -37.81
C ALA A 44 -24.27 8.43 -36.42
N LEU A 45 -25.49 8.43 -35.87
CA LEU A 45 -25.83 7.77 -34.60
C LEU A 45 -26.31 6.32 -34.76
N LEU A 46 -26.57 5.85 -35.99
CA LEU A 46 -27.06 4.49 -36.27
C LEU A 46 -25.95 3.49 -36.64
N SER A 47 -24.71 3.95 -36.78
CA SER A 47 -23.52 3.11 -36.92
C SER A 47 -22.78 2.90 -35.58
N TYR A 48 -23.42 3.23 -34.46
CA TYR A 48 -22.92 2.99 -33.11
C TYR A 48 -22.89 1.48 -32.82
N SER A 49 -21.76 0.90 -33.22
CA SER A 49 -21.00 -0.12 -32.49
C SER A 49 -21.83 -1.24 -31.87
N SER A 50 -21.99 -2.33 -32.60
CA SER A 50 -21.80 -3.64 -31.97
C SER A 50 -20.35 -3.70 -31.49
N ALA A 51 -20.09 -3.15 -30.29
CA ALA A 51 -18.82 -3.37 -29.62
C ALA A 51 -18.63 -4.90 -29.54
N PRO A 52 -17.47 -5.42 -29.96
CA PRO A 52 -17.17 -6.82 -29.72
C PRO A 52 -17.35 -7.06 -28.22
N ALA A 53 -18.00 -8.14 -27.84
CA ALA A 53 -18.00 -8.60 -26.46
C ALA A 53 -16.57 -9.02 -26.12
N TYR A 54 -15.73 -8.04 -25.79
CA TYR A 54 -14.38 -8.28 -25.31
C TYR A 54 -14.50 -8.96 -23.94
N GLY A 55 -13.71 -10.02 -23.76
CA GLY A 55 -13.74 -10.73 -22.49
C GLY A 55 -13.17 -9.86 -21.38
N GLU A 56 -13.87 -9.80 -20.25
CA GLU A 56 -13.34 -9.12 -19.08
C GLU A 56 -12.11 -9.88 -18.57
N PHE A 57 -10.97 -9.21 -18.42
CA PHE A 57 -9.76 -9.78 -17.84
C PHE A 57 -9.63 -9.33 -16.39
N LEU A 58 -9.30 -10.26 -15.49
CA LEU A 58 -8.96 -9.99 -14.09
C LEU A 58 -7.47 -10.25 -13.88
N CYS A 59 -6.72 -9.22 -13.51
CA CYS A 59 -5.31 -9.33 -13.14
C CYS A 59 -5.15 -9.17 -11.62
N ARG A 60 -4.30 -10.00 -11.03
CA ARG A 60 -3.97 -9.99 -9.59
C ARG A 60 -2.47 -9.97 -9.38
N ALA A 61 -2.01 -9.23 -8.39
CA ALA A 61 -0.64 -9.28 -7.90
C ALA A 61 -0.57 -9.03 -6.40
N ASP A 62 0.40 -9.68 -5.76
CA ASP A 62 0.66 -9.54 -4.33
C ASP A 62 1.79 -8.55 -4.08
N THR A 63 1.63 -7.69 -3.08
CA THR A 63 2.65 -6.77 -2.60
C THR A 63 3.20 -7.25 -1.26
N SER A 64 4.51 -7.18 -1.11
CA SER A 64 5.23 -7.54 0.10
C SER A 64 6.35 -6.54 0.35
N TYR A 65 6.73 -6.34 1.61
CA TYR A 65 7.93 -5.59 1.97
C TYR A 65 8.90 -6.51 2.71
N SER A 66 10.20 -6.23 2.60
CA SER A 66 11.18 -6.85 3.47
C SER A 66 11.86 -5.82 4.37
N TRP A 67 12.32 -6.30 5.51
CA TRP A 67 13.12 -5.50 6.44
C TRP A 67 14.26 -6.34 6.96
N ALA A 68 15.38 -5.69 7.22
CA ALA A 68 16.58 -6.34 7.68
C ALA A 68 16.89 -5.92 9.11
N LYS A 69 17.09 -6.91 9.98
CA LYS A 69 17.65 -6.67 11.31
C LYS A 69 19.12 -7.03 11.32
N GLU A 70 19.96 -6.08 11.68
CA GLU A 70 21.37 -6.31 11.92
C GLU A 70 21.56 -6.81 13.34
N THR A 71 22.23 -7.95 13.51
CA THR A 71 22.55 -8.49 14.83
C THR A 71 24.06 -8.65 14.93
N THR A 72 24.67 -7.86 15.80
CA THR A 72 26.08 -7.97 16.14
C THR A 72 26.24 -9.05 17.19
N VAL A 73 26.81 -10.18 16.80
CA VAL A 73 27.18 -11.23 17.76
C VAL A 73 28.61 -10.94 18.20
N ILE A 74 28.78 -10.57 19.47
CA ILE A 74 30.10 -10.44 20.10
C ILE A 74 30.45 -11.83 20.64
N PRO A 75 31.42 -12.54 20.04
CA PRO A 75 31.87 -13.82 20.58
C PRO A 75 32.45 -13.62 21.99
N ALA A 76 32.21 -14.57 22.89
CA ALA A 76 32.63 -14.48 24.29
C ALA A 76 34.17 -14.58 24.50
N GLY A 77 34.96 -14.58 23.42
CA GLY A 77 36.43 -14.64 23.44
C GLY A 77 37.07 -13.32 23.04
N GLU A 78 38.06 -12.89 23.82
CA GLU A 78 38.76 -11.58 23.77
C GLU A 78 39.50 -11.26 22.45
N LYS A 79 39.43 -12.10 21.41
CA LYS A 79 40.26 -11.96 20.19
C LYS A 79 39.52 -12.13 18.86
N GLU A 80 38.21 -12.32 18.85
CA GLU A 80 37.47 -12.51 17.61
C GLU A 80 36.72 -11.26 17.19
N THR A 81 36.86 -10.90 15.91
CA THR A 81 36.18 -9.75 15.31
C THR A 81 34.67 -9.93 15.36
N PRO A 82 33.90 -8.88 15.68
CA PRO A 82 32.43 -8.95 15.71
C PRO A 82 31.89 -9.39 14.34
N THR A 83 31.08 -10.45 14.33
CA THR A 83 30.44 -10.93 13.10
C THR A 83 29.05 -10.28 13.00
N ILE A 84 28.86 -9.51 11.93
CA ILE A 84 27.59 -8.85 11.61
C ILE A 84 26.75 -9.82 10.79
N THR A 85 25.60 -10.25 11.32
CA THR A 85 24.62 -11.07 10.58
C THR A 85 23.40 -10.22 10.24
N ARG A 86 23.02 -10.20 8.97
CA ARG A 86 21.83 -9.50 8.47
C ARG A 86 20.71 -10.50 8.24
N ASN A 87 19.68 -10.45 9.07
CA ASN A 87 18.49 -11.30 8.93
C ASN A 87 17.42 -10.53 8.15
N GLU A 88 17.11 -10.98 6.94
CA GLU A 88 16.04 -10.41 6.13
C GLU A 88 14.72 -11.13 6.40
N MET A 89 13.69 -10.36 6.76
CA MET A 89 12.33 -10.84 7.00
C MET A 89 11.41 -10.25 5.94
N LYS A 90 10.69 -11.13 5.23
CA LYS A 90 9.70 -10.75 4.22
C LYS A 90 8.30 -10.84 4.83
N VAL A 91 7.53 -9.76 4.69
CA VAL A 91 6.17 -9.63 5.21
C VAL A 91 5.21 -9.41 4.05
N PHE A 92 4.14 -10.20 4.01
CA PHE A 92 3.04 -9.98 3.07
C PHE A 92 2.25 -8.74 3.47
N TRP A 93 2.00 -7.85 2.52
CA TRP A 93 1.25 -6.61 2.76
C TRP A 93 -0.20 -6.74 2.33
N THR A 94 -0.44 -6.90 1.02
CA THR A 94 -1.78 -6.94 0.45
C THR A 94 -1.79 -7.63 -0.89
N SER A 95 -2.97 -8.02 -1.34
CA SER A 95 -3.22 -8.48 -2.70
C SER A 95 -4.09 -7.47 -3.43
N SER A 96 -3.65 -7.03 -4.60
CA SER A 96 -4.37 -6.07 -5.43
C SER A 96 -4.90 -6.74 -6.69
N GLU A 97 -6.12 -6.38 -7.04
CA GLU A 97 -6.81 -6.88 -8.23
C GLU A 97 -7.36 -5.71 -9.06
N ALA A 98 -7.34 -5.87 -10.38
CA ALA A 98 -7.96 -4.94 -11.31
C ALA A 98 -8.54 -5.69 -12.51
N THR A 99 -9.69 -5.22 -12.98
CA THR A 99 -10.31 -5.72 -14.20
C THR A 99 -10.16 -4.73 -15.36
N GLY A 100 -10.26 -5.23 -16.58
CA GLY A 100 -10.23 -4.43 -17.79
C GLY A 100 -10.88 -5.15 -18.98
N GLU A 101 -11.25 -4.39 -20.00
CA GLU A 101 -11.82 -4.91 -21.26
C GLU A 101 -10.82 -5.78 -22.04
N ASP A 102 -9.54 -5.57 -21.79
CA ASP A 102 -8.41 -6.28 -22.38
C ASP A 102 -7.31 -6.45 -21.34
N GLU A 103 -6.45 -7.44 -21.54
CA GLU A 103 -5.38 -7.79 -20.62
C GLU A 103 -4.44 -6.60 -20.33
N GLU A 104 -4.16 -5.78 -21.35
CA GLU A 104 -3.27 -4.62 -21.21
C GLU A 104 -3.90 -3.50 -20.40
N LYS A 105 -5.20 -3.19 -20.60
CA LYS A 105 -5.92 -2.26 -19.71
C LYS A 105 -5.99 -2.78 -18.28
N ALA A 106 -6.27 -4.07 -18.06
CA ALA A 106 -6.31 -4.66 -16.73
C ALA A 106 -4.94 -4.58 -16.03
N LYS A 107 -3.85 -4.89 -16.73
CA LYS A 107 -2.47 -4.74 -16.24
C LYS A 107 -2.13 -3.28 -15.92
N SER A 108 -2.45 -2.35 -16.81
CA SER A 108 -2.17 -0.93 -16.60
C SER A 108 -2.88 -0.39 -15.35
N ALA A 109 -4.17 -0.73 -15.20
CA ALA A 109 -4.95 -0.38 -14.01
C ALA A 109 -4.36 -1.02 -12.73
N LEU A 110 -3.92 -2.28 -12.81
CA LEU A 110 -3.26 -2.96 -11.70
C LEU A 110 -1.93 -2.29 -11.33
N MET A 111 -1.10 -1.92 -12.30
CA MET A 111 0.20 -1.27 -12.07
C MET A 111 0.06 0.05 -11.31
N MET A 112 -0.95 0.87 -11.63
CA MET A 112 -1.23 2.10 -10.88
C MET A 112 -1.60 1.80 -9.41
N LYS A 113 -2.38 0.75 -9.15
CA LYS A 113 -2.72 0.33 -7.78
C LYS A 113 -1.49 -0.20 -7.04
N LEU A 114 -0.68 -1.03 -7.69
CA LEU A 114 0.51 -1.63 -7.10
C LEU A 114 1.53 -0.58 -6.67
N GLU A 115 1.70 0.49 -7.44
CA GLU A 115 2.62 1.58 -7.06
C GLU A 115 2.15 2.30 -5.79
N SER A 116 0.85 2.58 -5.70
CA SER A 116 0.27 3.15 -4.48
C SER A 116 0.41 2.21 -3.28
N GLU A 117 0.18 0.91 -3.46
CA GLU A 117 0.31 -0.07 -2.39
C GLU A 117 1.77 -0.31 -1.95
N ARG A 118 2.74 -0.23 -2.87
CA ARG A 118 4.17 -0.26 -2.52
C ARG A 118 4.56 0.89 -1.62
N GLU A 119 4.09 2.11 -1.94
CA GLU A 119 4.40 3.28 -1.12
C GLU A 119 3.79 3.17 0.28
N LYS A 120 2.54 2.71 0.39
CA LYS A 120 1.90 2.43 1.68
C LYS A 120 2.63 1.35 2.47
N ALA A 121 3.02 0.26 1.82
CA ALA A 121 3.77 -0.82 2.45
C ALA A 121 5.12 -0.31 2.99
N ARG A 122 5.82 0.52 2.20
CA ARG A 122 7.09 1.16 2.61
C ARG A 122 6.89 2.08 3.81
N GLU A 123 5.87 2.93 3.78
CA GLU A 123 5.57 3.84 4.90
C GLU A 123 5.21 3.06 6.17
N SER A 124 4.41 2.00 6.05
CA SER A 124 4.06 1.13 7.17
C SER A 124 5.29 0.45 7.76
N CYS A 125 6.17 -0.08 6.90
CA CYS A 125 7.44 -0.66 7.35
C CYS A 125 8.24 0.34 8.18
N LYS A 126 8.43 1.58 7.68
CA LYS A 126 9.20 2.61 8.39
C LYS A 126 8.59 2.96 9.74
N LYS A 127 7.26 3.04 9.81
CA LYS A 127 6.53 3.33 11.05
C LYS A 127 6.74 2.24 12.11
N GLU A 128 6.82 0.98 11.71
CA GLU A 128 6.96 -0.15 12.63
C GLU A 128 8.41 -0.46 12.99
N HIS A 129 9.32 -0.39 12.01
CA HIS A 129 10.68 -0.92 12.15
C HIS A 129 11.76 0.17 12.29
N GLU A 130 11.50 1.41 11.84
CA GLU A 130 12.47 2.54 11.90
C GLU A 130 12.07 3.65 12.88
N ASN A 131 10.93 3.52 13.57
CA ASN A 131 10.42 4.57 14.46
C ASN A 131 11.08 4.54 15.85
N VAL A 132 12.30 5.10 15.95
CA VAL A 132 13.08 5.18 17.22
C VAL A 132 12.32 5.94 18.30
N ALA A 133 11.59 6.98 17.91
CA ALA A 133 10.89 7.85 18.83
C ALA A 133 9.86 7.10 19.67
N PHE A 134 9.10 6.17 19.08
CA PHE A 134 8.10 5.40 19.81
C PHE A 134 8.73 4.42 20.82
N CYS A 135 9.82 3.73 20.43
CA CYS A 135 10.56 2.85 21.34
C CYS A 135 11.08 3.64 22.55
N ILE A 136 11.75 4.77 22.30
CA ILE A 136 12.27 5.65 23.35
C ILE A 136 11.14 6.12 24.25
N ALA A 137 10.08 6.73 23.69
CA ALA A 137 8.97 7.26 24.48
C ALA A 137 8.31 6.19 25.36
N SER A 138 8.12 4.98 24.84
CA SER A 138 7.57 3.85 25.57
C SER A 138 8.48 3.43 26.74
N LYS A 139 9.79 3.27 26.51
CA LYS A 139 10.77 2.92 27.55
C LYS A 139 10.86 4.01 28.63
N PHE A 140 10.88 5.28 28.25
CA PHE A 140 10.87 6.40 29.19
C PHE A 140 9.59 6.48 30.02
N SER A 141 8.43 6.22 29.40
CA SER A 141 7.14 6.16 30.10
C SER A 141 7.14 5.04 31.14
N ALA A 142 7.64 3.85 30.78
CA ALA A 142 7.76 2.70 31.67
C ALA A 142 8.73 2.95 32.85
N MET A 143 9.81 3.72 32.63
CA MET A 143 10.85 4.01 33.62
C MET A 143 10.67 5.36 34.34
N LYS A 144 9.50 6.00 34.23
CA LYS A 144 9.25 7.35 34.74
C LYS A 144 9.57 7.51 36.24
N SER A 145 9.21 6.52 37.06
CA SER A 145 9.45 6.55 38.51
C SER A 145 10.94 6.46 38.85
N VAL A 146 11.69 5.60 38.13
CA VAL A 146 13.13 5.43 38.31
C VAL A 146 13.88 6.70 37.92
N LEU A 147 13.49 7.34 36.82
CA LEU A 147 14.11 8.57 36.33
C LEU A 147 14.05 9.74 37.33
N GLN A 148 13.04 9.76 38.20
CA GLN A 148 12.92 10.79 39.24
C GLN A 148 13.88 10.59 40.41
N GLN A 149 14.34 9.35 40.64
CA GLN A 149 15.22 8.98 41.74
C GLN A 149 16.71 9.07 41.38
N LEU A 150 17.04 9.05 40.09
CA LEU A 150 18.42 9.12 39.60
C LEU A 150 18.96 10.57 39.64
N ASP A 151 20.25 10.72 39.83
CA ASP A 151 20.97 11.98 39.64
C ASP A 151 21.10 12.35 38.14
N PHE A 152 21.66 13.53 37.84
CA PHE A 152 21.72 14.02 36.46
C PHE A 152 22.61 13.14 35.55
N GLU A 153 23.72 12.62 36.07
CA GLU A 153 24.65 11.81 35.31
C GLU A 153 24.07 10.43 35.02
N ALA A 154 23.53 9.74 36.04
CA ALA A 154 22.86 8.46 35.84
C ALA A 154 21.66 8.56 34.89
N ARG A 155 20.89 9.67 34.95
CA ARG A 155 19.81 9.91 33.96
C ARG A 155 20.37 9.98 32.55
N ARG A 156 21.48 10.69 32.32
CA ARG A 156 22.09 10.80 31.00
C ARG A 156 22.53 9.43 30.47
N THR A 157 23.26 8.66 31.28
CA THR A 157 23.70 7.30 30.93
C THR A 157 22.52 6.39 30.61
N LEU A 158 21.43 6.48 31.37
CA LEU A 158 20.21 5.72 31.10
C LEU A 158 19.56 6.17 29.77
N ARG A 159 19.52 7.47 29.46
CA ARG A 159 19.00 7.96 28.17
C ARG A 159 19.81 7.40 27.00
N ASP A 160 21.13 7.46 27.10
CA ASP A 160 22.04 7.00 26.06
C ASP A 160 21.93 5.48 25.88
N SER A 161 21.81 4.73 26.97
CA SER A 161 21.57 3.28 26.93
C SER A 161 20.21 2.92 26.30
N ILE A 162 19.13 3.64 26.63
CA ILE A 162 17.80 3.42 26.01
C ILE A 162 17.85 3.75 24.52
N ALA A 163 18.52 4.85 24.14
CA ALA A 163 18.66 5.22 22.74
C ALA A 163 19.41 4.12 21.96
N ASN A 164 20.54 3.64 22.49
CA ASN A 164 21.31 2.55 21.89
C ASN A 164 20.51 1.24 21.81
N ASP A 165 19.78 0.88 22.88
CA ASP A 165 18.91 -0.31 22.88
C ASP A 165 17.84 -0.20 21.79
N CYS A 166 17.14 0.93 21.72
CA CYS A 166 16.12 1.18 20.70
C CYS A 166 16.70 1.15 19.28
N THR A 167 17.86 1.77 19.05
CA THR A 167 18.53 1.71 17.73
C THR A 167 18.95 0.29 17.37
N SER A 168 19.44 -0.51 18.33
CA SER A 168 19.86 -1.90 18.09
C SER A 168 18.69 -2.86 17.85
N GLN A 169 17.51 -2.55 18.40
CA GLN A 169 16.32 -3.36 18.19
C GLN A 169 15.65 -3.09 16.84
N GLN A 170 15.96 -1.94 16.23
CA GLN A 170 15.36 -1.53 14.97
C GLN A 170 15.96 -2.22 13.76
N GLY A 171 15.10 -2.40 12.78
CA GLY A 171 15.48 -2.91 11.48
C GLY A 171 15.48 -1.78 10.46
N HIS A 172 16.16 -2.01 9.36
CA HIS A 172 16.07 -1.14 8.20
C HIS A 172 15.05 -1.68 7.22
N CYS A 173 14.14 -0.84 6.78
CA CYS A 173 13.16 -1.20 5.75
C CYS A 173 13.82 -1.26 4.38
N GLN A 174 13.62 -2.37 3.69
CA GLN A 174 14.00 -2.51 2.30
C GLN A 174 12.85 -2.08 1.38
N GLU A 175 13.09 -2.18 0.08
CA GLU A 175 12.11 -1.83 -0.93
C GLU A 175 10.89 -2.76 -0.89
N ALA A 176 9.70 -2.19 -1.09
CA ALA A 176 8.48 -2.96 -1.24
C ALA A 176 8.41 -3.52 -2.66
N VAL A 177 8.27 -4.84 -2.78
CA VAL A 177 8.24 -5.55 -4.05
C VAL A 177 6.83 -6.06 -4.29
N SER A 178 6.28 -5.78 -5.48
CA SER A 178 5.08 -6.45 -5.97
C SER A 178 5.46 -7.59 -6.91
N GLY A 179 4.78 -8.72 -6.79
CA GLY A 179 4.94 -9.86 -7.68
C GLY A 179 4.47 -9.56 -9.10
N GLU A 180 4.81 -10.48 -10.01
CA GLU A 180 4.36 -10.39 -11.40
C GLU A 180 2.83 -10.53 -11.49
N PRO A 181 2.16 -9.73 -12.34
CA PRO A 181 0.71 -9.76 -12.47
C PRO A 181 0.25 -11.06 -13.15
N ALA A 182 -0.60 -11.81 -12.47
CA ALA A 182 -1.27 -12.99 -13.01
C ALA A 182 -2.67 -12.61 -13.53
N CYS A 183 -2.88 -12.71 -14.84
CA CYS A 183 -4.13 -12.34 -15.50
C CYS A 183 -4.94 -13.58 -15.92
N LYS A 184 -6.27 -13.51 -15.76
CA LYS A 184 -7.21 -14.55 -16.16
C LYS A 184 -8.34 -13.93 -16.99
N ASN A 185 -8.74 -14.60 -18.06
CA ASN A 185 -9.88 -14.21 -18.88
C ASN A 185 -11.19 -14.74 -18.25
N LEU A 186 -12.14 -13.85 -17.96
CA LEU A 186 -13.40 -14.16 -17.29
C LEU A 186 -14.50 -14.65 -18.26
N THR A 187 -14.38 -14.49 -19.58
CA THR A 187 -15.45 -14.92 -20.51
C THR A 187 -15.62 -16.43 -20.66
N HIS A 188 -14.77 -17.24 -20.03
CA HIS A 188 -14.85 -18.70 -20.11
C HIS A 188 -15.36 -19.38 -18.83
N VAL A 189 -15.83 -18.62 -17.82
CA VAL A 189 -16.52 -19.19 -16.65
C VAL A 189 -18.00 -19.37 -16.98
N VAL A 190 -18.29 -20.26 -17.92
CA VAL A 190 -19.60 -20.92 -17.98
C VAL A 190 -19.61 -21.93 -16.84
N GLU A 191 -20.39 -21.62 -15.81
CA GLU A 191 -20.92 -22.48 -14.75
C GLU A 191 -20.31 -23.90 -14.65
N GLY A 192 -19.47 -24.09 -13.63
CA GLY A 192 -19.01 -25.40 -13.18
C GLY A 192 -18.72 -25.37 -11.68
N GLU A 193 -19.68 -25.88 -10.91
CA GLU A 193 -19.56 -26.21 -9.47
C GLU A 193 -18.34 -27.09 -9.18
N GLY A 194 -17.78 -26.98 -7.97
CA GLY A 194 -16.83 -27.98 -7.48
C GLY A 194 -16.00 -27.56 -6.27
N ASP A 195 -16.58 -27.74 -5.07
CA ASP A 195 -15.91 -27.83 -3.77
C ASP A 195 -14.57 -28.56 -3.79
N GLY A 196 -13.61 -28.07 -3.00
CA GLY A 196 -12.29 -28.70 -2.88
C GLY A 196 -11.44 -28.17 -1.73
N GLU A 197 -12.05 -27.90 -0.57
CA GLU A 197 -11.36 -27.76 0.71
C GLU A 197 -10.54 -29.03 0.99
N LYS A 198 -9.21 -28.93 0.89
CA LYS A 198 -8.28 -29.96 1.38
C LYS A 198 -7.62 -29.47 2.67
N ASP A 199 -8.39 -29.62 3.74
CA ASP A 199 -7.98 -29.51 5.13
C ASP A 199 -7.16 -30.77 5.49
N GLU A 200 -5.83 -30.71 5.41
CA GLU A 200 -4.97 -31.84 5.81
C GLU A 200 -4.67 -31.77 7.32
N LYS A 201 -5.63 -32.31 8.07
CA LYS A 201 -5.62 -32.49 9.52
C LYS A 201 -4.73 -33.68 9.92
N GLY A 202 -3.43 -33.47 10.06
CA GLY A 202 -2.48 -34.43 10.61
C GLY A 202 -2.52 -34.56 12.14
N LYS A 203 -3.45 -35.36 12.67
CA LYS A 203 -3.46 -35.84 14.07
C LYS A 203 -2.68 -37.15 14.22
N GLY A 204 -1.69 -37.17 15.12
CA GLY A 204 -1.14 -38.39 15.73
C GLY A 204 0.32 -38.21 16.14
N LYS A 205 0.83 -38.64 17.29
CA LYS A 205 0.29 -39.52 18.33
C LYS A 205 1.21 -39.38 19.56
N LYS A 206 0.64 -39.22 20.75
CA LYS A 206 1.31 -39.48 22.04
C LYS A 206 2.00 -40.84 22.01
N LYS A 207 3.27 -40.92 22.41
CA LYS A 207 3.83 -42.15 23.02
C LYS A 207 4.68 -41.79 24.23
N LYS A 208 4.10 -42.11 25.38
CA LYS A 208 4.69 -42.12 26.73
C LYS A 208 5.24 -43.53 26.94
N LYS A 209 6.52 -43.67 27.30
CA LYS A 209 7.13 -44.80 28.03
C LYS A 209 8.46 -44.26 28.56
N LYS A 210 8.52 -43.92 29.86
CA LYS A 210 8.81 -44.80 31.00
C LYS A 210 10.27 -45.21 31.00
#